data_AF-A0A7J4QB27-F1
#
_entry.id   AF-A0A7J4QB27-F1
#
_cell.length_a   1.000
_cell.length_b   1.000
_cell.length_c   1.000
_cell.angle_alpha   90.00
_cell.angle_beta   90.00
_cell.angle_gamma   90.00
#
_symmetry.space_group_name_H-M   'P 1'
#
loop_
_entity.id
_entity.type
_entity.pdbx_description
1 polymer ?
#
loop_
_entity_poly.entity_id
_entity_poly.type
_entity_poly.pdbx_seq_one_letter_code
_entity_poly.pdbx_strand_id
1 'polypeptide(L)'
;MDFTQLFLAGIKSINWFDEGLDIAKANSSGRMWLVGGAVYRSIANRLYGTPLPDKTDLDFAVESAAEEFKLPGGWELKTTRLGGPRFVNGKRQI
;
A
#
# COMPACT_ATOMS: atom_id res chain seq x y z
N MET A 1 5.23 24.80 -1.83
CA MET A 1 4.87 23.65 -0.98
C MET A 1 5.32 22.40 -1.71
N ASP A 2 6.20 21.62 -1.09
CA ASP A 2 6.73 20.40 -1.70
C ASP A 2 5.84 19.20 -1.33
N PHE A 3 4.96 18.81 -2.25
CA PHE A 3 4.06 17.67 -2.06
C PHE A 3 4.81 16.34 -1.97
N THR A 4 5.99 16.23 -2.59
CA THR A 4 6.82 15.03 -2.51
C THR A 4 7.32 14.84 -1.09
N GLN A 5 7.85 15.89 -0.46
CA GLN A 5 8.28 15.81 0.94
C GLN A 5 7.13 15.49 1.90
N LEU A 6 5.95 16.10 1.70
CA LEU A 6 4.76 15.83 2.51
C LEU A 6 4.32 14.37 2.39
N PHE A 7 4.26 13.87 1.16
CA PHE A 7 3.94 12.47 0.88
C PHE A 7 4.95 11.53 1.55
N LEU A 8 6.25 11.75 1.34
CA LEU A 8 7.31 10.93 1.93
C LEU A 8 7.24 10.93 3.47
N ALA A 9 6.95 12.07 4.09
CA ALA A 9 6.78 12.19 5.54
C ALA A 9 5.49 11.51 6.06
N GLY A 10 4.43 11.45 5.24
CA GLY A 10 3.20 10.73 5.56
C GLY A 10 3.39 9.22 5.47
N ILE A 11 3.94 8.73 4.36
CA ILE A 11 4.22 7.31 4.15
C ILE A 11 5.16 6.74 5.22
N LYS A 12 6.20 7.49 5.64
CA LYS A 12 7.11 7.08 6.74
C LYS A 12 6.41 6.90 8.09
N SER A 13 5.20 7.42 8.27
CA SER A 13 4.42 7.19 9.51
C SER A 13 3.67 5.85 9.51
N ILE A 14 3.57 5.20 8.34
CA ILE A 14 3.04 3.84 8.20
C ILE A 14 4.19 2.88 8.53
N ASN A 15 4.23 2.39 9.77
CA ASN A 15 5.34 1.59 10.30
C ASN A 15 5.61 0.25 9.57
N TRP A 16 4.71 -0.17 8.68
CA TRP A 16 4.83 -1.40 7.89
C TRP A 16 4.91 -1.12 6.38
N PHE A 17 5.09 0.15 5.98
CA PHE A 17 5.16 0.52 4.57
C PHE A 17 6.22 -0.25 3.79
N ASP A 18 7.43 -0.36 4.36
CA ASP A 18 8.54 -1.04 3.70
C ASP A 18 8.24 -2.54 3.50
N GLU A 19 7.63 -3.20 4.48
CA GLU A 19 7.15 -4.58 4.34
C GLU A 19 6.14 -4.69 3.19
N GLY A 20 5.15 -3.79 3.14
CA GLY A 20 4.14 -3.82 2.09
C GLY A 20 4.71 -3.55 0.69
N LEU A 21 5.67 -2.63 0.61
CA LEU A 21 6.39 -2.33 -0.63
C LEU A 21 7.20 -3.54 -1.10
N ASP A 22 7.87 -4.24 -0.19
CA ASP A 22 8.67 -5.42 -0.53
C ASP A 22 7.81 -6.61 -0.96
N ILE A 23 6.65 -6.82 -0.31
CA ILE A 23 5.67 -7.81 -0.75
C ILE A 23 5.16 -7.48 -2.16
N ALA A 24 4.80 -6.21 -2.42
CA ALA A 24 4.33 -5.79 -3.73
C ALA A 24 5.40 -6.00 -4.81
N LYS A 25 6.67 -5.64 -4.54
CA LYS A 25 7.79 -5.89 -5.45
C LYS A 25 8.03 -7.38 -5.72
N ALA A 26 7.94 -8.22 -4.69
CA ALA A 26 8.16 -9.66 -4.82
C ALA A 26 7.06 -10.36 -5.64
N ASN A 27 5.90 -9.74 -5.77
CA ASN A 27 4.69 -10.30 -6.38
C ASN A 27 4.25 -9.56 -7.64
N SER A 28 5.11 -8.70 -8.20
CA SER A 28 4.83 -7.96 -9.42
C SER A 28 6.07 -7.87 -10.32
N SER A 29 5.86 -7.42 -11.55
CA SER A 29 6.93 -7.19 -12.51
C SER A 29 6.67 -5.91 -13.31
N GLY A 30 7.76 -5.28 -13.77
CA GLY A 30 7.72 -4.02 -14.48
C GLY A 30 7.58 -2.81 -13.54
N ARG A 31 6.91 -1.77 -14.03
CA ARG A 31 6.63 -0.54 -13.29
C ARG A 31 5.52 -0.77 -12.26
N MET A 32 5.66 -0.07 -11.14
CA MET A 32 4.74 -0.13 -10.02
C MET A 32 4.50 1.27 -9.47
N TRP A 33 3.24 1.55 -9.13
CA TRP A 33 2.82 2.82 -8.56
C TRP A 33 2.00 2.56 -7.30
N LEU A 34 2.36 3.22 -6.19
CA LEU A 34 1.47 3.34 -5.05
C LEU A 34 0.36 4.33 -5.43
N VAL A 35 -0.88 3.89 -5.30
CA VAL A 35 -2.08 4.66 -5.64
C VAL A 35 -3.08 4.63 -4.49
N GLY A 36 -4.22 5.30 -4.68
CA GLY A 36 -5.35 5.17 -3.78
C GLY A 36 -5.21 5.95 -2.47
N GLY A 37 -5.83 5.41 -1.43
CA GLY A 37 -6.14 6.15 -0.21
C GLY A 37 -4.90 6.57 0.58
N ALA A 38 -3.87 5.73 0.62
CA ALA A 38 -2.64 6.01 1.37
C ALA A 38 -1.93 7.27 0.86
N VAL A 39 -1.90 7.50 -0.46
CA VAL A 39 -1.27 8.67 -1.08
C VAL A 39 -2.01 9.95 -0.68
N TYR A 40 -3.32 10.00 -0.98
CA TYR A 40 -4.15 11.16 -0.72
C TYR A 40 -4.21 11.51 0.77
N ARG A 41 -4.46 10.51 1.64
CA ARG A 41 -4.62 10.73 3.09
C ARG A 41 -3.32 11.14 3.76
N SER A 42 -2.17 10.65 3.29
CA SER A 42 -0.86 11.10 3.76
C SER A 42 -0.67 12.60 3.53
N ILE A 43 -1.05 13.10 2.35
CA ILE A 43 -0.96 14.52 2.01
C ILE A 43 -2.01 15.32 2.80
N ALA A 44 -3.28 14.88 2.78
CA ALA A 44 -4.38 15.58 3.44
C ALA A 44 -4.18 15.71 4.96
N ASN A 45 -3.69 14.65 5.63
CA ASN A 45 -3.36 14.70 7.06
C ASN A 45 -2.30 15.77 7.35
N ARG A 46 -1.25 15.86 6.52
CA ARG A 46 -0.17 16.81 6.75
C ARG A 46 -0.57 18.26 6.44
N LEU A 47 -1.43 18.47 5.46
CA LEU A 47 -1.88 19.80 5.06
C LEU A 47 -2.97 20.36 5.97
N TYR A 48 -3.90 19.50 6.38
CA TYR A 48 -5.15 19.92 6.99
C TYR A 48 -5.42 19.28 8.35
N GLY A 49 -4.52 18.41 8.84
CA GLY A 49 -4.69 17.72 10.12
C GLY A 49 -5.79 16.66 10.10
N THR A 50 -6.26 16.22 8.92
CA THR A 50 -7.33 15.21 8.83
C THR A 50 -6.91 13.91 9.52
N PRO A 51 -7.76 13.26 10.31
CA PRO A 51 -7.41 12.01 10.98
C PRO A 51 -6.92 10.92 10.00
N LEU A 52 -5.87 10.20 10.38
CA LEU A 52 -5.48 8.98 9.69
C LEU A 52 -6.33 7.81 10.19
N PRO A 53 -6.76 6.89 9.32
CA PRO A 53 -7.53 5.73 9.74
C PRO A 53 -6.67 4.73 10.52
N ASP A 54 -7.28 4.02 11.46
CA ASP A 54 -6.63 2.91 12.19
C ASP A 54 -6.21 1.74 11.28
N LYS A 55 -6.84 1.65 10.10
CA LYS A 55 -6.49 0.73 9.03
C LYS A 55 -6.03 1.52 7.82
N THR A 56 -4.80 1.27 7.40
CA THR A 56 -4.26 1.80 6.15
C THR A 56 -4.10 0.64 5.18
N ASP A 57 -4.55 0.86 3.95
CA ASP A 57 -4.40 -0.08 2.84
C ASP A 57 -3.37 0.52 1.86
N LEU A 58 -2.48 -0.31 1.30
CA LEU A 58 -1.51 0.10 0.29
C LEU A 58 -1.91 -0.46 -1.07
N ASP A 59 -2.62 0.34 -1.87
CA ASP A 59 -3.02 -0.07 -3.21
C ASP A 59 -1.87 0.13 -4.20
N PHE A 60 -1.46 -0.93 -4.90
CA PHE A 60 -0.46 -0.85 -5.96
C PHE A 60 -1.06 -1.13 -7.33
N ALA A 61 -0.84 -0.20 -8.26
CA ALA A 61 -1.00 -0.48 -9.68
C ALA A 61 0.31 -1.05 -10.21
N VAL A 62 0.25 -2.21 -10.86
CA VAL A 62 1.42 -2.92 -11.40
C VAL A 62 1.20 -3.22 -12.88
N GLU A 63 2.28 -3.24 -13.65
CA GLU A 63 2.19 -3.64 -15.06
C GLU A 63 1.84 -5.12 -15.23
N SER A 64 2.40 -5.96 -14.36
CA SER A 64 2.14 -7.39 -14.36
C SER A 64 2.14 -7.92 -12.93
N ALA A 65 1.12 -8.70 -12.60
CA ALA A 65 1.06 -9.46 -11.36
C ALA A 65 1.76 -10.81 -11.54
N ALA A 66 2.37 -11.33 -10.47
CA ALA A 66 2.92 -12.68 -10.47
C ALA A 66 1.83 -13.74 -10.74
N GLU A 67 2.20 -14.81 -11.44
CA GLU A 67 1.32 -15.97 -11.68
C GLU A 67 1.08 -16.76 -10.38
N GLU A 68 2.10 -16.83 -9.52
CA GLU A 68 2.04 -17.44 -8.19
C GLU A 68 2.49 -16.43 -7.14
N PHE A 69 1.65 -16.20 -6.13
CA PHE A 69 1.95 -15.25 -5.06
C PHE A 69 2.77 -15.89 -3.94
N LYS A 70 3.90 -15.24 -3.61
CA LYS A 70 4.77 -15.60 -2.49
C LYS A 70 4.55 -14.60 -1.36
N LEU A 71 3.89 -15.07 -0.30
CA LEU A 71 3.53 -14.24 0.85
C LEU A 71 4.35 -14.64 2.10
N PRO A 72 4.87 -13.67 2.86
CA PRO A 72 5.50 -13.96 4.16
C PRO A 72 4.50 -14.55 5.16
N GLY A 73 5.01 -15.15 6.24
CA GLY A 73 4.16 -15.73 7.28
C GLY A 73 3.12 -14.75 7.83
N GLY A 74 1.88 -15.21 7.96
CA GLY A 74 0.74 -14.42 8.46
C GLY A 74 0.00 -13.60 7.39
N TRP A 75 0.53 -13.51 6.17
CA TRP A 75 -0.19 -12.91 5.05
C TRP A 75 -1.05 -13.94 4.32
N GLU A 76 -2.29 -13.56 4.02
CA GLU A 76 -3.26 -14.38 3.31
C GLU A 76 -3.61 -13.75 1.96
N LEU A 77 -3.72 -14.58 0.92
CA LEU A 77 -4.29 -14.17 -0.35
C LEU A 77 -5.82 -14.18 -0.27
N LYS A 78 -6.43 -13.05 -0.62
CA LYS A 78 -7.86 -12.87 -0.83
C LYS A 78 -8.07 -12.24 -2.20
N THR A 79 -9.34 -12.13 -2.58
CA THR A 79 -9.75 -11.50 -3.83
C THR A 79 -10.55 -10.25 -3.52
N THR A 80 -10.22 -9.14 -4.18
CA THR A 80 -11.03 -7.92 -4.13
C THR A 80 -12.38 -8.15 -4.80
N ARG A 81 -13.33 -7.24 -4.57
CA ARG A 81 -14.63 -7.25 -5.28
C ARG A 81 -14.47 -7.21 -6.82
N LEU A 82 -13.36 -6.66 -7.31
CA LEU A 82 -13.08 -6.50 -8.74
C LEU A 82 -12.23 -7.65 -9.31
N GLY A 83 -12.00 -8.72 -8.54
CA GLY A 83 -11.24 -9.89 -9.01
C GLY A 83 -9.73 -9.78 -8.86
N GLY A 84 -9.19 -8.62 -8.49
CA GLY A 84 -7.75 -8.44 -8.24
C GLY A 84 -7.27 -9.12 -6.94
N PRO A 85 -5.97 -9.44 -6.83
CA PRO A 85 -5.39 -9.98 -5.60
C PRO A 85 -5.47 -8.96 -4.47
N ARG A 86 -5.66 -9.46 -3.24
CA ARG A 86 -5.62 -8.68 -2.00
C ARG A 86 -4.86 -9.47 -0.96
N PHE A 87 -3.76 -8.93 -0.44
CA PHE A 87 -2.98 -9.57 0.60
C PHE A 87 -3.38 -8.99 1.96
N VAL A 88 -3.66 -9.84 2.95
CA VAL A 88 -4.18 -9.39 4.25
C VAL A 88 -3.37 -10.00 5.38
N ASN A 89 -3.00 -9.18 6.36
CA ASN A 89 -2.39 -9.61 7.62
C ASN A 89 -2.94 -8.77 8.79
N GLY A 90 -3.95 -9.29 9.49
CA GLY A 90 -4.64 -8.59 10.57
C GLY A 90 -5.32 -7.29 10.12
N LYS A 91 -4.74 -6.14 10.50
CA LYS A 91 -5.21 -4.80 10.11
C LYS A 91 -4.51 -4.23 8.86
N ARG A 92 -3.50 -4.94 8.31
CA ARG A 92 -2.72 -4.52 7.14
C ARG A 92 -3.31 -5.13 5.87
N GLN A 93 -3.30 -4.36 4.79
CA GLN A 93 -3.81 -4.80 3.49
C GLN A 93 -2.97 -4.21 2.35
N ILE A 94 -2.65 -5.05 1.37
CA ILE A 94 -2.06 -4.68 0.08
C ILE A 94 -3.03 -5.10 -1.03
#